data_AF-A0A9D4N9D5-F1
#
_entry.id   AF-A0A9D4N9D5-F1
#
_cell.length_a   1.000
_cell.length_b   1.000
_cell.length_c   1.000
_cell.angle_alpha   90.00
_cell.angle_beta   90.00
_cell.angle_gamma   90.00
#
_symmetry.space_group_name_H-M   'P 1'
#
loop_
_entity.id
_entity.type
_entity.pdbx_description
1 polymer ?
#
loop_
_entity_poly.entity_id
_entity_poly.type
_entity_poly.pdbx_seq_one_letter_code
_entity_poly.pdbx_strand_id
1 'polypeptide(L)'
;MTLYDCTSLSGMTLYDCTSLSGMTLYDCTSLSGMTLYDCTSLSGMTLYDCTSLSEMTLYDCTSLYGMTLYDCTSLSEMTLYDCTSLSGMTLYD
;
A
#
# COMPACT_ATOMS: atom_id res chain seq x y z
N MET A 1 2.43 -10.15 6.47
CA MET A 1 3.12 -9.39 7.55
C MET A 1 2.12 -8.39 8.09
N THR A 2 2.01 -8.24 9.41
CA THR A 2 1.05 -7.30 9.99
C THR A 2 1.75 -6.32 10.93
N LEU A 3 1.42 -5.04 10.78
CA LEU A 3 1.91 -3.96 11.62
C LEU A 3 0.72 -3.23 12.25
N TYR A 4 0.86 -2.88 13.52
CA TYR A 4 -0.15 -2.18 14.32
C TYR A 4 0.45 -0.91 14.88
N ASP A 5 -0.36 0.14 15.01
CA ASP A 5 -0.06 1.36 15.77
C ASP A 5 1.30 1.99 15.40
N CYS A 6 1.67 2.01 14.11
CA CYS A 6 2.92 2.62 13.66
C CYS A 6 2.84 4.16 13.64
N THR A 7 2.44 4.74 14.76
CA THR A 7 2.15 6.17 14.94
C THR A 7 3.38 7.08 14.82
N SER A 8 4.58 6.52 14.70
CA SER A 8 5.81 7.28 14.43
C SER A 8 6.39 7.02 13.04
N LEU A 9 5.80 6.10 12.27
CA LEU A 9 6.26 5.79 10.92
C LEU A 9 5.65 6.78 9.93
N SER A 10 6.46 7.71 9.41
CA SER A 10 5.99 8.71 8.45
C SER A 10 5.96 8.21 7.00
N GLY A 11 6.81 7.25 6.66
CA GLY A 11 6.91 6.70 5.31
C GLY A 11 7.26 5.22 5.34
N MET A 12 6.76 4.48 4.36
CA MET A 12 7.08 3.07 4.17
C MET A 12 7.50 2.83 2.73
N THR A 13 8.66 2.20 2.55
CA THR A 13 9.10 1.75 1.22
C THR A 13 9.40 0.26 1.26
N LEU A 14 8.89 -0.45 0.26
CA LEU A 14 9.13 -1.86 0.03
C LEU A 14 9.88 -2.03 -1.29
N TYR A 15 11.01 -2.72 -1.25
CA TYR A 15 11.85 -3.02 -2.40
C TYR A 15 11.86 -4.52 -2.67
N ASP A 16 11.89 -4.90 -3.94
CA ASP A 16 12.14 -6.25 -4.43
C ASP A 16 11.24 -7.32 -3.79
N CYS A 17 10.01 -6.94 -3.43
CA CYS A 17 9.09 -7.84 -2.74
C CYS A 17 8.50 -8.84 -3.74
N THR A 18 9.00 -10.07 -3.67
CA THR A 18 8.52 -11.20 -4.49
C THR A 18 7.51 -12.02 -3.70
N SER A 19 6.32 -12.25 -4.27
CA SER A 19 5.27 -13.10 -3.68
C SER A 19 4.79 -12.65 -2.29
N LEU A 20 4.82 -11.35 -2.02
CA LEU A 20 4.31 -10.80 -0.78
C LEU A 20 2.78 -10.97 -0.73
N SER A 21 2.31 -11.75 0.24
CA SER A 21 0.89 -12.01 0.46
C SER A 21 0.45 -11.57 1.85
N GLY A 22 -0.77 -11.02 1.95
CA GLY A 22 -1.39 -10.69 3.23
C GLY A 22 -0.58 -9.67 4.05
N MET A 23 -0.10 -8.61 3.41
CA MET A 23 0.45 -7.48 4.16
C MET A 23 -0.70 -6.65 4.71
N THR A 24 -0.68 -6.37 6.01
CA THR A 24 -1.71 -5.55 6.63
C THR A 24 -1.11 -4.48 7.54
N LEU A 25 -1.59 -3.25 7.42
CA LEU A 25 -1.28 -2.14 8.31
C LEU A 25 -2.57 -1.70 9.01
N TYR A 26 -2.53 -1.56 10.33
CA TYR A 26 -3.62 -1.08 11.16
C TYR A 26 -3.17 0.17 11.93
N ASP A 27 -3.99 1.22 11.92
CA ASP A 27 -3.81 2.43 12.74
C ASP A 27 -2.43 3.10 12.57
N CYS A 28 -1.85 3.03 11.36
CA CYS A 28 -0.60 3.71 11.01
C CYS A 28 -0.87 5.19 10.69
N THR A 29 -1.44 5.91 11.66
CA THR A 29 -2.02 7.25 11.50
C THR A 29 -1.00 8.34 11.16
N SER A 30 0.30 8.10 11.29
CA SER A 30 1.34 9.06 10.86
C SER A 30 1.94 8.74 9.48
N LEU A 31 1.57 7.60 8.89
CA LEU A 31 2.10 7.18 7.59
C LEU A 31 1.52 8.10 6.51
N SER A 32 2.33 8.99 5.96
CA SER A 32 1.90 9.94 4.93
C SER A 32 2.17 9.43 3.51
N GLY A 33 3.16 8.55 3.34
CA GLY A 33 3.54 8.01 2.04
C GLY A 33 3.88 6.54 2.07
N MET A 34 3.43 5.80 1.05
CA MET A 34 3.81 4.40 0.83
C MET A 34 4.32 4.19 -0.59
N THR A 35 5.49 3.57 -0.72
CA THR A 35 6.10 3.25 -2.03
C THR A 35 6.40 1.76 -2.15
N LEU A 36 6.01 1.16 -3.27
CA LEU A 36 6.40 -0.19 -3.67
C LEU A 36 7.27 -0.08 -4.92
N TYR A 37 8.46 -0.68 -4.88
CA TYR A 37 9.44 -0.65 -5.96
C TYR A 37 9.86 -2.08 -6.34
N ASP A 38 9.81 -2.41 -7.63
CA ASP A 38 10.19 -3.73 -8.18
C ASP A 38 9.51 -4.90 -7.44
N CYS A 39 8.23 -4.74 -7.14
CA CYS A 39 7.48 -5.74 -6.39
C CYS A 39 6.67 -6.62 -7.35
N THR A 40 6.76 -7.93 -7.18
CA THR A 40 6.14 -8.90 -8.08
C THR A 40 5.24 -9.88 -7.33
N SER A 41 4.09 -10.22 -7.94
CA SER A 41 3.11 -11.15 -7.36
C SER A 41 2.60 -10.72 -5.98
N LEU A 42 2.31 -9.44 -5.80
CA LEU A 42 1.70 -8.95 -4.57
C LEU A 42 0.24 -9.38 -4.51
N SER A 43 -0.18 -9.94 -3.37
CA SER A 43 -1.58 -10.31 -3.17
C SER A 43 -2.12 -9.94 -1.79
N GLY A 44 -3.31 -9.34 -1.75
CA GLY A 44 -4.01 -9.05 -0.50
C GLY A 44 -3.25 -8.07 0.40
N MET A 45 -2.82 -6.94 -0.15
CA MET A 45 -2.35 -5.82 0.68
C MET A 45 -3.57 -5.09 1.23
N THR A 46 -3.60 -4.85 2.53
CA THR A 46 -4.72 -4.16 3.19
C THR A 46 -4.24 -3.09 4.15
N LEU A 47 -4.79 -1.89 4.06
CA LEU A 47 -4.54 -0.80 4.99
C LEU A 47 -5.86 -0.45 5.67
N TYR A 48 -5.82 -0.34 6.99
CA TYR A 48 -6.94 0.07 7.84
C TYR A 48 -6.54 1.30 8.63
N ASP A 49 -7.39 2.34 8.59
CA ASP A 49 -7.26 3.54 9.42
C ASP A 49 -5.92 4.28 9.25
N CYS A 50 -5.28 4.16 8.07
CA CYS A 50 -4.09 4.93 7.70
C CYS A 50 -4.48 6.35 7.27
N THR A 51 -5.11 7.08 8.18
CA THR A 51 -5.82 8.35 7.90
C THR A 51 -4.93 9.48 7.41
N SER A 52 -3.61 9.45 7.61
CA SER A 52 -2.68 10.44 7.05
C SER A 52 -2.07 10.07 5.71
N LEU A 53 -2.32 8.85 5.20
CA LEU A 53 -1.73 8.40 3.95
C LEU A 53 -2.30 9.22 2.80
N SER A 54 -1.48 10.14 2.26
CA SER A 54 -1.89 11.04 1.18
C SER A 54 -1.40 10.60 -0.18
N GLU A 55 -0.29 9.85 -0.21
CA GLU A 55 0.40 9.45 -1.42
C GLU A 55 0.74 7.95 -1.40
N MET A 56 0.41 7.27 -2.50
CA MET A 56 0.87 5.91 -2.76
C MET A 56 1.52 5.81 -4.13
N THR A 57 2.73 5.25 -4.19
CA THR A 57 3.47 5.06 -5.44
C THR A 57 3.82 3.59 -5.67
N LEU A 58 3.49 3.08 -6.85
CA LEU A 58 3.93 1.79 -7.34
C LEU A 58 4.84 2.00 -8.54
N TYR A 59 6.06 1.49 -8.47
CA TYR A 59 7.08 1.59 -9.51
C TYR A 59 7.56 0.19 -9.90
N ASP A 60 7.54 -0.12 -11.20
CA ASP A 60 8.00 -1.41 -11.76
C ASP A 60 7.34 -2.62 -11.07
N CYS A 61 6.07 -2.47 -10.69
CA CYS A 61 5.35 -3.54 -9.98
C CYS A 61 4.58 -4.41 -10.98
N THR A 62 4.71 -5.72 -10.84
CA THR A 62 4.04 -6.67 -11.73
C THR A 62 3.12 -7.62 -10.95
N SER A 63 1.96 -7.93 -11.53
CA SER A 63 1.03 -8.91 -10.97
C SER A 63 0.56 -8.56 -9.55
N LEU A 64 0.02 -7.36 -9.40
CA LEU A 64 -0.58 -6.90 -8.14
C LEU A 64 -2.07 -7.24 -8.11
N TYR A 65 -2.46 -8.10 -7.18
CA TYR A 65 -3.82 -8.64 -7.04
C TYR A 65 -4.41 -8.29 -5.68
N GLY A 66 -5.40 -7.41 -5.65
CA GLY A 66 -6.08 -7.11 -4.39
C GLY A 66 -5.25 -6.18 -3.50
N MET A 67 -5.52 -4.88 -3.65
CA MET A 67 -5.07 -3.86 -2.70
C MET A 67 -6.32 -3.17 -2.18
N THR A 68 -6.49 -3.17 -0.87
CA THR A 68 -7.69 -2.66 -0.23
C THR A 68 -7.34 -1.64 0.84
N LEU A 69 -7.95 -0.47 0.75
CA LEU A 69 -7.79 0.60 1.72
C LEU A 69 -9.15 0.82 2.40
N TYR A 70 -9.16 0.75 3.72
CA TYR A 70 -10.31 1.02 4.57
C TYR A 70 -10.00 2.25 5.41
N ASP A 71 -10.87 3.26 5.35
CA ASP A 71 -10.79 4.49 6.14
C ASP A 71 -9.46 5.26 5.96
N CYS A 72 -8.82 5.11 4.79
CA CYS A 72 -7.62 5.85 4.37
C CYS A 72 -8.02 7.19 3.71
N THR A 73 -8.79 8.00 4.43
CA THR A 73 -9.55 9.14 3.89
C THR A 73 -8.71 10.27 3.28
N SER A 74 -7.40 10.34 3.59
CA SER A 74 -6.52 11.39 3.07
C SER A 74 -5.87 11.05 1.74
N LEU A 75 -6.05 9.83 1.21
CA LEU A 75 -5.38 9.42 -0.03
C LEU A 75 -5.91 10.26 -1.20
N SER A 76 -5.07 11.17 -1.68
CA SER A 76 -5.39 12.05 -2.80
C SER A 76 -4.66 11.70 -4.08
N GLU A 77 -3.52 10.99 -3.96
CA GLU A 77 -2.68 10.65 -5.11
C GLU A 77 -2.25 9.19 -5.07
N MET A 78 -2.44 8.53 -6.22
CA MET A 78 -1.92 7.20 -6.48
C MET A 78 -1.21 7.19 -7.83
N THR A 79 0.10 6.94 -7.79
CA THR A 79 0.97 6.97 -8.96
C THR A 79 1.41 5.55 -9.32
N LEU A 80 1.25 5.22 -10.60
CA LEU A 80 1.62 3.93 -11.19
C LEU A 80 2.63 4.19 -12.30
N TYR A 81 3.85 3.70 -12.14
CA TYR A 81 4.91 3.82 -13.14
C TYR A 81 5.44 2.44 -13.53
N ASP A 82 5.43 2.15 -14.82
CA ASP A 82 5.89 0.87 -15.41
C ASP A 82 5.29 -0.39 -14.76
N CYS A 83 4.05 -0.25 -14.27
CA CYS A 83 3.36 -1.36 -13.60
C CYS A 83 2.51 -2.15 -14.59
N THR A 84 2.50 -3.48 -14.46
CA THR A 84 1.73 -4.37 -15.33
C THR A 84 0.87 -5.35 -14.54
N SER A 85 -0.25 -5.78 -15.13
CA SER A 85 -1.16 -6.77 -14.52
C SER A 85 -1.68 -6.36 -13.14
N LEU A 86 -2.15 -5.11 -13.00
CA LEU A 86 -2.81 -4.60 -11.80
C LEU A 86 -4.30 -4.94 -11.82
N SER A 87 -4.83 -5.49 -10.73
CA SER A 87 -6.27 -5.72 -10.59
C SER A 87 -6.72 -5.72 -9.13
N GLY A 88 -7.99 -5.35 -8.90
CA GLY A 88 -8.60 -5.42 -7.57
C GLY A 88 -8.10 -4.35 -6.60
N MET A 89 -7.96 -3.11 -7.06
CA MET A 89 -7.73 -1.96 -6.17
C MET A 89 -9.08 -1.44 -5.70
N THR A 90 -9.27 -1.29 -4.39
CA THR A 90 -10.54 -0.85 -3.80
C THR A 90 -10.29 0.07 -2.63
N LEU A 91 -11.04 1.17 -2.60
CA LEU A 91 -11.09 2.13 -1.51
C LEU A 91 -12.48 2.06 -0.88
N TYR A 92 -12.50 1.90 0.44
CA TYR A 92 -13.68 1.99 1.28
C TYR A 92 -13.48 3.16 2.24
N ASP A 93 -14.42 4.10 2.22
CA ASP A 93 -14.51 5.26 3.12
C ASP A 93 -15.66 5.06 4.13
#